data_AF-A0A936DBC6-F1
#
_entry.id   AF-A0A936DBC6-F1
#
_cell.length_a   1.000
_cell.length_b   1.000
_cell.length_c   1.000
_cell.angle_alpha   90.00
_cell.angle_beta   90.00
_cell.angle_gamma   90.00
#
_symmetry.space_group_name_H-M   'P 1'
#
loop_
_entity.id
_entity.type
_entity.pdbx_description
1 polymer ?
#
loop_
_entity_poly.entity_id
_entity_poly.type
_entity_poly.pdbx_seq_one_letter_code
_entity_poly.pdbx_strand_id
1 'polypeptide(L)'
;MRAVPLVLLLPLMSTACGESVGISPRHGRVAGGEPLRIIDRDLTGHGAPVVFVGARAARGVVLHDERVMTVIAPEAEAAGVVDVEIHFADGTTRVLPQAFTYEDQGVTLRVEPRRD
;
A
#
# COMPACT_ATOMS: atom_id res chain seq x y z
N MET A 1 6.87 1.79 -55.81
CA MET A 1 7.06 1.04 -54.56
C MET A 1 6.79 2.01 -53.42
N ARG A 2 5.73 1.75 -52.63
CA ARG A 2 5.19 2.66 -51.62
C ARG A 2 6.12 2.66 -50.39
N ALA A 3 6.74 3.78 -50.06
CA ALA A 3 7.36 3.99 -48.76
C ALA A 3 6.30 4.54 -47.80
N VAL A 4 5.90 3.72 -46.83
CA VAL A 4 5.00 4.08 -45.73
C VAL A 4 5.83 4.84 -44.68
N PRO A 5 5.37 6.00 -44.14
CA PRO A 5 6.16 6.80 -43.23
C PRO A 5 6.09 6.24 -41.80
N LEU A 6 7.24 6.01 -41.17
CA LEU A 6 7.33 5.67 -39.75
C LEU A 6 7.47 6.97 -38.95
N VAL A 7 6.33 7.57 -38.60
CA VAL A 7 6.27 8.67 -37.62
C VAL A 7 6.59 8.07 -36.25
N LEU A 8 7.78 8.40 -35.72
CA LEU A 8 8.19 8.05 -34.36
C LEU A 8 7.46 8.97 -33.37
N LEU A 9 6.25 8.54 -32.97
CA LEU A 9 5.44 9.19 -31.95
C LEU A 9 6.05 8.86 -30.57
N LEU A 10 6.79 9.81 -29.99
CA LEU A 10 7.15 9.78 -28.56
C LEU A 10 5.85 9.69 -27.74
N PRO A 11 5.71 8.76 -26.77
CA PRO A 11 4.52 8.74 -25.93
C PRO A 11 4.48 10.03 -25.11
N LEU A 12 3.30 10.66 -25.10
CA LEU A 12 3.00 11.79 -24.22
C LEU A 12 3.45 11.44 -22.79
N MET A 13 4.21 12.33 -22.16
CA MET A 13 4.33 12.35 -20.71
C MET A 13 2.92 12.49 -20.15
N SER A 14 2.36 11.35 -19.77
CA SER A 14 0.99 11.21 -19.31
C SER A 14 0.79 12.11 -18.10
N THR A 15 0.18 13.27 -18.34
CA THR A 15 -0.32 14.14 -17.29
C THR A 15 -1.48 13.42 -16.62
N ALA A 16 -1.19 12.55 -15.65
CA ALA A 16 -2.19 12.18 -14.66
C ALA A 16 -2.42 13.41 -13.80
N CYS A 17 -3.44 14.19 -14.15
CA CYS A 17 -4.01 15.24 -13.33
C CYS A 17 -4.56 14.59 -12.04
N GLY A 18 -3.67 14.41 -11.07
CA GLY A 18 -3.91 14.58 -9.64
C GLY A 18 -5.06 13.81 -9.02
N GLU A 19 -5.23 12.53 -9.35
CA GLU A 19 -6.09 11.67 -8.57
C GLU A 19 -5.26 10.97 -7.50
N SER A 20 -5.38 11.45 -6.28
CA SER A 20 -4.52 11.05 -5.16
C SER A 20 -4.81 9.62 -4.71
N VAL A 21 -4.27 8.63 -5.42
CA VAL A 21 -4.13 7.26 -4.91
C VAL A 21 -2.85 7.21 -4.05
N GLY A 22 -2.96 6.69 -2.83
CA GLY A 22 -1.79 6.61 -1.96
C GLY A 22 -2.07 6.05 -0.58
N ILE A 23 -0.98 5.81 0.15
CA ILE A 23 -0.99 5.29 1.52
C ILE A 23 -0.26 6.23 2.46
N SER A 24 -0.75 6.34 3.69
CA SER A 24 -0.13 7.11 4.76
C SER A 24 -0.39 6.48 6.12
N PRO A 25 0.64 6.27 6.97
CA PRO A 25 2.06 6.46 6.69
C PRO A 25 2.59 5.46 5.65
N ARG A 26 3.73 5.79 5.01
CA ARG A 26 4.43 4.90 4.05
C ARG A 26 5.49 4.02 4.69
N HIS A 27 5.63 4.09 6.01
CA HIS A 27 6.65 3.39 6.78
C HIS A 27 6.06 2.91 8.10
N GLY A 28 6.55 1.78 8.61
CA GLY A 28 6.18 1.25 9.92
C GLY A 28 7.07 0.08 10.33
N ARG A 29 6.85 -0.46 11.51
CA ARG A 29 7.70 -1.45 12.16
C ARG A 29 7.44 -2.83 11.61
N VAL A 30 8.49 -3.65 11.54
CA VAL A 30 8.36 -5.10 11.22
C VAL A 30 7.40 -5.83 12.17
N ALA A 31 7.21 -5.37 13.41
CA ALA A 31 6.24 -5.93 14.34
C ALA A 31 4.77 -5.72 13.90
N GLY A 32 4.51 -4.74 13.02
CA GLY A 32 3.17 -4.34 12.62
C GLY A 32 2.31 -3.81 13.77
N GLY A 33 1.02 -3.61 13.47
CA GLY A 33 0.04 -3.04 14.40
C GLY A 33 -0.29 -1.58 14.14
N GLU A 34 0.44 -0.90 13.26
CA GLU A 34 0.18 0.50 12.93
C GLU A 34 -1.03 0.67 11.98
N PRO A 35 -1.87 1.69 12.23
CA PRO A 35 -2.94 2.04 11.32
C PRO A 35 -2.39 2.70 10.05
N LEU A 36 -2.79 2.17 8.90
CA LEU A 36 -2.51 2.68 7.57
C LEU A 36 -3.78 3.23 6.95
N ARG A 37 -3.71 4.46 6.47
CA ARG A 37 -4.78 5.10 5.70
C ARG A 37 -4.50 4.96 4.22
N ILE A 38 -5.41 4.33 3.50
CA ILE A 38 -5.36 4.14 2.05
C ILE A 38 -6.41 5.07 1.43
N ILE A 39 -5.97 5.82 0.41
CA ILE A 39 -6.82 6.69 -0.39
C ILE A 39 -6.85 6.12 -1.81
N ASP A 40 -8.05 5.89 -2.33
CA ASP A 40 -8.30 5.49 -3.73
C ASP A 40 -9.56 6.23 -4.25
N ARG A 41 -10.15 5.88 -5.39
CA ARG A 41 -11.35 6.56 -5.91
C ARG A 41 -12.63 5.79 -5.69
N ASP A 42 -12.53 4.48 -5.71
CA ASP A 42 -13.67 3.58 -5.68
C ASP A 42 -13.31 2.37 -4.83
N LEU A 43 -13.59 2.49 -3.53
CA LEU A 43 -13.38 1.43 -2.55
C LEU A 43 -14.67 0.68 -2.24
N THR A 44 -15.83 1.28 -2.50
CA THR A 44 -17.15 0.73 -2.11
C THR A 44 -17.90 0.09 -3.27
N GLY A 45 -17.57 0.40 -4.53
CA GLY A 45 -18.26 -0.13 -5.72
C GLY A 45 -17.90 -1.57 -6.07
N HIS A 46 -16.86 -2.13 -5.46
CA HIS A 46 -16.27 -3.43 -5.80
C HIS A 46 -16.54 -4.53 -4.75
N GLY A 47 -17.35 -4.24 -3.72
CA GLY A 47 -17.63 -5.16 -2.61
C GLY A 47 -16.58 -5.14 -1.51
N ALA A 48 -16.60 -6.13 -0.61
CA ALA A 48 -15.70 -6.15 0.55
C ALA A 48 -14.23 -6.32 0.11
N PRO A 49 -13.31 -5.42 0.49
CA PRO A 49 -11.90 -5.54 0.16
C PRO A 49 -11.13 -6.39 1.16
N VAL A 50 -10.13 -7.11 0.66
CA VAL A 50 -9.05 -7.74 1.42
C VAL A 50 -7.75 -7.05 1.03
N VAL A 51 -7.03 -6.51 2.01
CA VAL A 51 -5.78 -5.79 1.78
C VAL A 51 -4.60 -6.65 2.17
N PHE A 52 -3.59 -6.71 1.30
CA PHE A 52 -2.30 -7.34 1.57
C PHE A 52 -1.21 -6.28 1.59
N VAL A 53 -0.30 -6.39 2.56
CA VAL A 53 0.89 -5.55 2.67
C VAL A 53 2.08 -6.50 2.55
N GLY A 54 2.72 -6.49 1.38
CA GLY A 54 3.64 -7.56 0.97
C GLY A 54 2.91 -8.93 0.93
N ALA A 55 3.54 -9.95 1.51
CA ALA A 55 3.01 -11.31 1.49
C ALA A 55 1.91 -11.60 2.54
N ARG A 56 1.53 -10.63 3.39
CA ARG A 56 0.62 -10.85 4.52
C ARG A 56 -0.63 -9.98 4.44
N ALA A 57 -1.77 -10.57 4.81
CA ALA A 57 -3.04 -9.86 4.88
C ALA A 57 -3.04 -8.85 6.04
N ALA A 58 -3.44 -7.62 5.74
CA ALA A 58 -3.71 -6.60 6.73
C ALA A 58 -4.93 -6.96 7.59
N ARG A 59 -4.98 -6.40 8.80
CA ARG A 59 -6.06 -6.65 9.77
C ARG A 59 -6.94 -5.41 9.90
N GLY A 60 -8.12 -5.56 10.51
CA GLY A 60 -8.96 -4.41 10.88
C GLY A 60 -9.30 -3.49 9.70
N VAL A 61 -9.63 -4.07 8.54
CA VAL A 61 -10.01 -3.31 7.35
C VAL A 61 -11.34 -2.61 7.61
N VAL A 62 -11.32 -1.27 7.56
CA VAL A 62 -12.49 -0.41 7.76
C VAL A 62 -12.59 0.54 6.58
N LEU A 63 -13.67 0.44 5.81
CA LEU A 63 -14.02 1.45 4.82
C LEU A 63 -14.73 2.59 5.53
N HIS A 64 -14.23 3.81 5.32
CA HIS A 64 -14.90 5.01 5.79
C HIS A 64 -15.86 5.52 4.72
N ASP A 65 -15.37 5.62 3.47
CA ASP A 65 -16.10 6.15 2.33
C ASP A 65 -15.55 5.52 1.02
N GLU A 66 -16.12 5.89 -0.12
CA GLU A 66 -15.65 5.47 -1.46
C GLU A 66 -14.17 5.79 -1.71
N ARG A 67 -13.62 6.78 -1.00
CA ARG A 67 -12.27 7.31 -1.22
C ARG A 67 -11.26 6.90 -0.16
N VAL A 68 -11.71 6.47 1.03
CA VAL A 68 -10.84 6.31 2.20
C VAL A 68 -11.13 4.99 2.91
N MET A 69 -10.09 4.20 3.12
CA MET A 69 -10.12 3.08 4.07
C MET A 69 -8.95 3.16 5.05
N THR A 70 -9.13 2.51 6.18
CA THR A 70 -8.08 2.29 7.18
C THR A 70 -7.86 0.80 7.35
N VAL A 71 -6.60 0.39 7.47
CA VAL A 71 -6.20 -0.99 7.73
C VAL A 71 -5.11 -1.01 8.80
N ILE A 72 -4.90 -2.15 9.44
CA ILE A 72 -3.79 -2.35 10.37
C ILE A 72 -2.70 -3.16 9.68
N ALA A 73 -1.50 -2.60 9.61
CA ALA A 73 -0.33 -3.26 9.03
C ALA A 73 -0.07 -4.59 9.75
N PRO A 74 0.09 -5.71 9.04
CA PRO A 74 0.50 -6.97 9.65
C PRO A 74 1.98 -6.89 10.06
N GLU A 75 2.41 -7.83 10.90
CA GLU A 75 3.83 -8.11 11.10
C GLU A 75 4.47 -8.58 9.79
N ALA A 76 5.71 -8.18 9.53
CA ALA A 76 6.53 -8.62 8.42
C ALA A 76 7.70 -9.49 8.90
N GLU A 77 8.20 -10.37 8.02
CA GLU A 77 9.33 -11.24 8.35
C GLU A 77 10.67 -10.48 8.39
N ALA A 78 10.79 -9.41 7.59
CA ALA A 78 11.99 -8.59 7.50
C ALA A 78 11.65 -7.14 7.13
N ALA A 79 12.58 -6.23 7.44
CA ALA A 79 12.53 -4.86 6.96
C ALA A 79 12.70 -4.81 5.43
N GLY A 80 12.00 -3.89 4.77
CA GLY A 80 12.04 -3.77 3.32
C GLY A 80 10.85 -3.03 2.74
N VAL A 81 10.99 -2.62 1.48
CA VAL A 81 9.92 -2.02 0.69
C VAL A 81 9.01 -3.12 0.17
N VAL A 82 7.70 -2.93 0.28
CA VAL A 82 6.67 -3.89 -0.11
C VAL A 82 5.56 -3.21 -0.92
N ASP A 83 4.93 -4.01 -1.76
CA ASP A 83 3.73 -3.62 -2.48
C ASP A 83 2.50 -3.71 -1.56
N VAL A 84 1.48 -2.90 -1.84
CA VAL A 84 0.18 -3.00 -1.17
C VAL A 84 -0.86 -3.39 -2.21
N GLU A 85 -1.54 -4.51 -1.97
CA GLU A 85 -2.56 -5.02 -2.86
C GLU A 85 -3.93 -4.97 -2.21
N ILE A 86 -4.95 -4.61 -2.98
CA ILE A 86 -6.35 -4.58 -2.55
C ILE A 86 -7.11 -5.50 -3.49
N HIS A 87 -7.67 -6.56 -2.93
CA HIS A 87 -8.45 -7.58 -3.63
C HIS A 87 -9.91 -7.41 -3.26
N PHE A 88 -10.75 -7.16 -4.24
CA PHE A 88 -12.18 -6.94 -4.04
C PHE A 88 -12.99 -8.20 -4.36
N ALA A 89 -14.17 -8.30 -3.77
CA ALA A 89 -15.05 -9.46 -3.92
C ALA A 89 -15.58 -9.67 -5.36
N ASP A 90 -15.62 -8.61 -6.17
CA ASP A 90 -15.96 -8.67 -7.60
C ASP A 90 -14.83 -9.21 -8.48
N GLY A 91 -13.66 -9.49 -7.91
CA GLY A 91 -12.45 -9.93 -8.62
C GLY A 91 -11.55 -8.79 -9.10
N THR A 92 -11.89 -7.53 -8.82
CA THR A 92 -11.02 -6.38 -9.10
C THR A 92 -9.82 -6.41 -8.15
N THR A 93 -8.62 -6.14 -8.69
CA THR A 93 -7.40 -6.00 -7.90
C THR A 93 -6.76 -4.64 -8.15
N ARG A 94 -6.30 -3.99 -7.08
CA ARG A 94 -5.49 -2.77 -7.13
C ARG A 94 -4.13 -3.07 -6.54
N VAL A 95 -3.08 -2.65 -7.23
CA VAL A 95 -1.70 -2.82 -6.78
C VAL A 95 -1.05 -1.46 -6.66
N LEU A 96 -0.51 -1.18 -5.48
CA LEU A 96 0.27 0.00 -5.16
C LEU A 96 1.73 -0.45 -5.03
N PRO A 97 2.53 -0.36 -6.10
CA PRO A 97 3.90 -0.85 -6.07
C PRO A 97 4.74 0.01 -5.12
N GLN A 98 5.57 -0.64 -4.32
CA GLN A 98 6.53 -0.02 -3.40
C GLN A 98 5.89 1.03 -2.47
N ALA A 99 4.65 0.78 -2.04
CA ALA A 99 3.85 1.78 -1.34
C ALA A 99 4.16 1.88 0.15
N PHE A 100 4.66 0.80 0.76
CA PHE A 100 4.95 0.74 2.19
C PHE A 100 6.36 0.18 2.45
N THR A 101 7.01 0.65 3.51
CA THR A 101 8.34 0.17 3.93
C THR A 101 8.30 -0.28 5.38
N TYR A 102 8.66 -1.54 5.61
CA TYR A 102 8.91 -2.06 6.94
C TYR A 102 10.31 -1.67 7.41
N GLU A 103 10.40 -1.15 8.63
CA GLU A 103 11.64 -0.74 9.28
C GLU A 103 11.91 -1.64 10.50
N ASP A 104 13.17 -2.07 10.64
CA ASP A 104 13.64 -2.72 11.84
C ASP A 104 13.88 -1.66 12.91
N GLN A 105 12.83 -1.36 13.67
CA GLN A 105 12.97 -0.46 14.80
C GLN A 105 13.46 -1.29 15.99
N GLY A 106 14.78 -1.41 16.07
CA GLY A 106 15.48 -2.14 17.12
C GLY A 106 14.81 -1.93 18.48
N VAL A 107 14.36 -3.02 19.09
CA VAL A 107 13.67 -2.98 20.39
C VAL A 107 14.66 -2.42 21.41
N THR A 108 14.49 -1.17 21.83
CA THR A 108 15.27 -0.62 22.94
C THR A 108 14.66 -1.16 24.24
N LEU A 109 15.05 -2.38 24.62
CA LEU A 109 14.78 -2.88 25.97
C LEU A 109 15.59 -2.00 26.92
N ARG A 110 14.92 -1.01 27.54
CA ARG A 110 15.48 -0.31 28.70
C ARG A 110 15.47 -1.31 29.85
N VAL A 111 16.53 -2.08 29.99
CA VAL A 111 16.76 -2.90 31.18
C VAL A 111 17.05 -1.93 32.31
N GLU A 112 16.08 -1.64 33.16
CA GLU A 112 16.36 -0.99 34.44
C GLU A 112 17.19 -1.96 35.28
N PRO A 113 18.40 -1.59 35.75
CA PRO A 113 19.16 -2.46 36.62
C PRO A 113 18.33 -2.71 37.87
N ARG A 114 17.95 -3.97 38.09
CA ARG A 114 17.31 -4.42 39.32
C ARG A 114 18.30 -4.10 40.44
N ARG A 115 18.04 -3.06 41.22
CA ARG A 115 18.88 -2.73 42.37
C ARG A 115 18.65 -3.81 43.42
N ASP A 116 19.75 -4.48 43.78
CA ASP A 116 19.83 -5.48 44.84
C ASP A 116 19.66 -4.84 46.22
#